data_AF-A0A9E4YCG3-F1
#
_entry.id   AF-A0A9E4YCG3-F1
#
_cell.length_a   1.000
_cell.length_b   1.000
_cell.length_c   1.000
_cell.angle_alpha   90.00
_cell.angle_beta   90.00
_cell.angle_gamma   90.00
#
_symmetry.space_group_name_H-M   'P 1'
#
loop_
_entity.id
_entity.type
_entity.pdbx_description
1 polymer ?
#
loop_
_entity_poly.entity_id
_entity_poly.type
_entity_poly.pdbx_seq_one_letter_code
_entity_poly.pdbx_strand_id
1 'polypeptide(L)'
;VAKVDASVGVAGDFDSDALEALVKAGIDFVVLAGTGADAAPLAAESVGLVMVLDSELDDTYLRLLGDLGLDALVVAAPEAPLTVERLLAVRRLSALARTPLLANAKPDIDEKSLELLRDSGVSGIVLDDVGKLAALKKRIAALPSRGRRKENHADAVIPAQASSGHDHDEDDDYDD
;
A
#
# COMPACT_ATOMS: atom_id res chain seq x y z
N VAL A 1 32.55 12.30 6.90
CA VAL A 1 31.09 12.29 7.14
C VAL A 1 30.57 10.95 6.66
N ALA A 2 30.04 10.10 7.54
CA ALA A 2 29.52 8.80 7.13
C ALA A 2 28.37 9.05 6.15
N LYS A 3 28.44 8.44 4.96
CA LYS A 3 27.35 8.46 3.99
C LYS A 3 26.23 7.65 4.60
N VAL A 4 25.20 8.33 5.10
CA VAL A 4 23.98 7.66 5.52
C VAL A 4 23.26 7.31 4.22
N ASP A 5 23.16 6.02 3.88
CA ASP A 5 22.24 5.53 2.85
C ASP A 5 20.81 5.64 3.41
N ALA A 6 20.33 6.87 3.56
CA ALA A 6 18.97 7.18 3.94
C ALA A 6 18.47 8.30 3.04
N SER A 7 17.28 8.09 2.50
CA SER A 7 16.52 9.14 1.85
C SER A 7 16.07 10.18 2.89
N VAL A 8 16.12 11.45 2.52
CA VAL A 8 15.73 12.60 3.32
C VAL A 8 14.47 13.21 2.74
N GLY A 9 13.48 13.48 3.58
CA GLY A 9 12.24 14.14 3.18
C GLY A 9 11.81 15.25 4.13
N VAL A 10 10.93 16.13 3.64
CA VAL A 10 10.37 17.25 4.41
C VAL A 10 8.84 17.13 4.45
N ALA A 11 8.25 17.36 5.62
CA ALA A 11 6.81 17.43 5.81
C ALA A 11 6.36 18.90 5.84
N GLY A 12 5.24 19.21 5.18
CA GLY A 12 4.71 20.57 5.11
C GLY A 12 3.69 20.74 4.01
N ASP A 13 3.29 21.99 3.81
CA ASP A 13 2.53 22.43 2.64
C ASP A 13 3.48 23.15 1.70
N PHE A 14 3.44 22.83 0.42
CA PHE A 14 4.44 23.26 -0.55
C PHE A 14 3.76 23.79 -1.80
N ASP A 15 3.90 25.09 -2.04
CA ASP A 15 3.65 25.66 -3.35
C ASP A 15 4.75 25.28 -4.35
N SER A 16 4.58 25.66 -5.61
CA SER A 16 5.53 25.33 -6.67
C SER A 16 6.93 25.89 -6.43
N ASP A 17 7.04 27.12 -5.91
CA ASP A 17 8.33 27.79 -5.68
C ASP A 17 9.10 27.13 -4.54
N ALA A 18 8.42 26.81 -3.43
CA ALA A 18 9.00 26.08 -2.31
C ALA A 18 9.46 24.68 -2.73
N LEU A 19 8.65 23.99 -3.55
CA LEU A 19 8.99 22.66 -4.04
C LEU A 19 10.23 22.67 -4.93
N GLU A 20 10.34 23.63 -5.86
CA GLU A 20 11.53 23.79 -6.68
C GLU A 20 12.80 24.01 -5.84
N ALA A 21 12.69 24.82 -4.78
CA ALA A 21 13.82 25.07 -3.87
C ALA A 21 14.26 23.80 -3.15
N LEU A 22 13.31 22.97 -2.70
CA LEU A 22 13.59 21.69 -2.06
C LEU A 22 14.22 20.67 -3.02
N VAL A 23 13.73 20.59 -4.26
CA VAL A 23 14.33 19.75 -5.30
C VAL A 23 15.76 20.17 -5.59
N LYS A 24 16.03 21.48 -5.73
CA LYS A 24 17.39 22.02 -5.90
C LYS A 24 18.30 21.75 -4.69
N ALA A 25 17.72 21.66 -3.49
CA ALA A 25 18.44 21.28 -2.27
C ALA A 25 18.73 19.77 -2.16
N GLY A 26 18.20 18.96 -3.09
CA GLY A 26 18.44 17.51 -3.14
C GLY A 26 17.58 16.71 -2.18
N ILE A 27 16.34 17.13 -1.92
CA ILE A 27 15.38 16.33 -1.16
C ILE A 27 14.96 15.09 -1.97
N ASP A 28 14.80 13.95 -1.30
CA ASP A 28 14.38 12.70 -1.97
C ASP A 28 12.85 12.59 -2.07
N PHE A 29 12.12 13.09 -1.06
CA PHE A 29 10.65 13.07 -1.03
C PHE A 29 10.05 14.20 -0.20
N VAL A 30 8.77 14.46 -0.38
CA VAL A 30 7.96 15.35 0.46
C VAL A 30 6.82 14.60 1.12
N VAL A 31 6.37 15.07 2.28
CA VAL A 31 5.26 14.49 3.04
C VAL A 31 4.09 15.47 3.08
N LEU A 32 3.01 15.12 2.40
CA LEU A 32 1.77 15.87 2.29
C LEU A 32 0.86 15.61 3.51
N ALA A 33 0.31 16.67 4.08
CA ALA A 33 -0.60 16.61 5.23
C ALA A 33 -2.05 16.38 4.77
N GLY A 34 -2.39 15.12 4.46
CA GLY A 34 -3.75 14.74 4.09
C GLY A 34 -4.18 15.21 2.70
N THR A 35 -5.47 15.04 2.41
CA THR A 35 -6.07 15.38 1.12
C THR A 35 -6.34 16.87 0.93
N GLY A 36 -6.13 17.69 1.96
CA GLY A 36 -6.28 19.14 1.91
C GLY A 36 -5.00 19.91 1.59
N ALA A 37 -3.86 19.22 1.46
CA ALA A 37 -2.59 19.83 1.09
C ALA A 37 -2.61 20.39 -0.34
N ASP A 38 -1.72 21.33 -0.66
CA ASP A 38 -1.57 21.87 -2.01
C ASP A 38 -1.28 20.74 -3.03
N ALA A 39 -1.84 20.87 -4.23
CA ALA A 39 -1.72 19.90 -5.31
C ALA A 39 -0.46 20.08 -6.17
N ALA A 40 0.28 21.19 -6.02
CA ALA A 40 1.50 21.48 -6.76
C ALA A 40 2.53 20.34 -6.72
N PRO A 41 2.74 19.62 -5.60
CA PRO A 41 3.63 18.46 -5.57
C PRO A 41 3.26 17.32 -6.52
N LEU A 42 1.98 17.16 -6.87
CA LEU A 42 1.53 16.11 -7.80
C LEU A 42 2.03 16.33 -9.23
N ALA A 43 2.45 17.54 -9.58
CA ALA A 43 3.01 17.86 -10.89
C ALA A 43 4.54 17.67 -10.95
N ALA A 44 5.20 17.40 -9.83
CA ALA A 44 6.65 17.26 -9.79
C ALA A 44 7.08 15.82 -10.15
N GLU A 45 7.96 15.70 -11.14
CA GLU A 45 8.40 14.39 -11.65
C GLU A 45 9.60 13.80 -10.90
N SER A 46 10.36 14.62 -10.16
CA SER A 46 11.68 14.25 -9.63
C SER A 46 11.75 14.17 -8.11
N VAL A 47 10.61 14.12 -7.42
CA VAL A 47 10.54 14.06 -5.96
C VAL A 47 9.51 13.02 -5.55
N GLY A 48 9.85 12.19 -4.57
CA GLY A 48 8.90 11.21 -4.06
C GLY A 48 7.75 11.88 -3.31
N LEU A 49 6.55 11.31 -3.40
CA LEU A 49 5.34 11.83 -2.78
C LEU A 49 4.81 10.86 -1.73
N VAL A 50 4.87 11.28 -0.47
CA VAL A 50 4.29 10.54 0.66
C VAL A 50 3.12 11.34 1.21
N MET A 51 2.01 10.70 1.55
CA MET A 51 0.86 11.39 2.15
C MET A 51 0.50 10.78 3.50
N VAL A 52 0.31 11.62 4.51
CA VAL A 52 -0.26 11.21 5.79
C VAL A 52 -1.77 11.24 5.69
N LEU A 53 -2.43 10.12 5.98
CA LEU A 53 -3.89 10.09 6.09
C LEU A 53 -4.32 10.63 7.45
N ASP A 54 -5.08 11.71 7.44
CA ASP A 54 -5.57 12.45 8.61
C ASP A 54 -7.00 12.08 9.02
N SER A 55 -7.72 11.37 8.15
CA SER A 55 -9.13 11.05 8.29
C SER A 55 -9.47 9.68 7.72
N GLU A 56 -10.59 9.11 8.19
CA GLU A 56 -11.14 7.90 7.58
C GLU A 56 -11.73 8.24 6.21
N LEU A 57 -11.08 7.73 5.16
CA LEU A 57 -11.55 7.87 3.80
C LEU A 57 -12.48 6.71 3.42
N ASP A 58 -13.50 7.00 2.62
CA ASP A 58 -14.36 5.97 2.05
C ASP A 58 -13.64 5.13 0.98
N ASP A 59 -14.29 4.04 0.55
CA ASP A 59 -13.70 3.09 -0.39
C ASP A 59 -13.40 3.71 -1.76
N THR A 60 -14.20 4.68 -2.17
CA THR A 60 -14.07 5.35 -3.48
C THR A 60 -12.85 6.26 -3.45
N TYR A 61 -12.72 7.09 -2.41
CA TYR A 61 -11.56 7.97 -2.23
C TYR A 61 -10.27 7.18 -2.12
N LEU A 62 -10.26 6.07 -1.37
CA LEU A 62 -9.06 5.22 -1.29
C LEU A 62 -8.63 4.70 -2.65
N ARG A 63 -9.57 4.26 -3.50
CA ARG A 63 -9.24 3.79 -4.85
C ARG A 63 -8.65 4.90 -5.72
N LEU A 64 -9.18 6.12 -5.60
CA LEU A 64 -8.70 7.29 -6.35
C LEU A 64 -7.30 7.74 -5.89
N LEU A 65 -6.95 7.57 -4.61
CA LEU A 65 -5.60 7.87 -4.13
C LEU A 65 -4.52 7.07 -4.86
N GLY A 66 -4.84 5.82 -5.25
CA GLY A 66 -3.91 4.98 -6.01
C GLY A 66 -3.57 5.52 -7.40
N ASP A 67 -4.40 6.41 -7.94
CA ASP A 67 -4.19 7.01 -9.26
C ASP A 67 -3.36 8.31 -9.19
N LEU A 68 -3.09 8.84 -7.98
CA LEU A 68 -2.33 10.10 -7.78
C LEU A 68 -0.80 9.95 -7.89
N GLY A 69 -0.29 8.74 -8.11
CA GLY A 69 1.15 8.51 -8.23
C GLY A 69 1.93 8.70 -6.92
N LEU A 70 1.28 8.52 -5.77
CA LEU A 70 1.94 8.55 -4.47
C LEU A 70 2.88 7.34 -4.29
N ASP A 71 4.06 7.57 -3.73
CA ASP A 71 5.04 6.53 -3.41
C ASP A 71 4.69 5.78 -2.11
N ALA A 72 4.06 6.46 -1.16
CA ALA A 72 3.61 5.84 0.08
C ALA A 72 2.46 6.60 0.76
N LEU A 73 1.67 5.86 1.53
CA LEU A 73 0.69 6.41 2.47
C LEU A 73 1.13 6.13 3.91
N VAL A 74 1.07 7.12 4.77
CA VAL A 74 1.33 6.99 6.21
C VAL A 74 0.01 7.00 6.96
N VAL A 75 -0.20 6.00 7.81
CA VAL A 75 -1.38 5.91 8.67
C VAL A 75 -1.00 5.94 10.15
N ALA A 76 -1.95 6.39 10.96
CA ALA A 76 -1.84 6.33 12.40
C ALA A 76 -1.57 4.90 12.88
N ALA A 77 -0.87 4.80 14.01
CA ALA A 77 -0.64 3.52 14.66
C ALA A 77 -1.99 2.96 15.11
N PRO A 78 -2.40 1.76 14.67
CA PRO A 78 -3.58 1.15 15.24
C PRO A 78 -3.37 0.94 16.73
N GLU A 79 -4.36 1.35 17.52
CA GLU A 79 -4.28 1.21 18.97
C GLU A 79 -4.15 -0.26 19.38
N ALA A 80 -3.45 -0.50 20.49
CA ALA A 80 -3.40 -1.81 21.12
C ALA A 80 -4.69 -2.05 21.95
N PRO A 81 -5.17 -3.29 22.09
CA PRO A 81 -4.71 -4.48 21.35
C PRO A 81 -5.11 -4.44 19.87
N LEU A 82 -4.36 -5.14 19.02
CA LEU A 82 -4.71 -5.32 17.61
C LEU A 82 -5.87 -6.31 17.50
N THR A 83 -7.09 -5.79 17.41
CA THR A 83 -8.30 -6.59 17.19
C THR A 83 -8.44 -6.95 15.70
N VAL A 84 -9.28 -7.95 15.40
CA VAL A 84 -9.62 -8.31 14.01
C VAL A 84 -10.16 -7.10 13.25
N GLU A 85 -11.04 -6.32 13.85
CA GLU A 85 -11.60 -5.10 13.28
C GLU A 85 -10.51 -4.08 12.91
N ARG A 86 -9.55 -3.81 13.82
CA ARG A 86 -8.43 -2.89 13.57
C ARG A 86 -7.53 -3.40 12.44
N LEU A 87 -7.28 -4.71 12.37
CA LEU A 87 -6.51 -5.32 11.28
C LEU A 87 -7.26 -5.26 9.94
N LEU A 88 -8.58 -5.43 9.95
CA LEU A 88 -9.42 -5.27 8.75
C LEU A 88 -9.41 -3.81 8.26
N ALA A 89 -9.41 -2.83 9.15
CA ALA A 89 -9.27 -1.42 8.79
C ALA A 89 -7.94 -1.14 8.08
N VAL A 90 -6.81 -1.61 8.64
CA VAL A 90 -5.49 -1.49 8.00
C VAL A 90 -5.46 -2.22 6.65
N ARG A 91 -6.05 -3.42 6.60
CA ARG A 91 -6.12 -4.23 5.37
C ARG A 91 -6.92 -3.56 4.27
N ARG A 92 -8.05 -2.92 4.62
CA ARG A 92 -8.88 -2.15 3.70
C ARG A 92 -8.07 -1.03 3.04
N LEU A 93 -7.32 -0.27 3.83
CA LEU A 93 -6.44 0.80 3.31
C LEU A 93 -5.42 0.24 2.32
N SER A 94 -4.67 -0.80 2.73
CA SER A 94 -3.64 -1.41 1.88
C SER A 94 -4.21 -2.02 0.59
N ALA A 95 -5.40 -2.64 0.65
CA ALA A 95 -6.00 -3.30 -0.51
C ALA A 95 -6.62 -2.32 -1.51
N LEU A 96 -7.20 -1.21 -1.03
CA LEU A 96 -7.92 -0.26 -1.87
C LEU A 96 -7.02 0.84 -2.43
N ALA A 97 -6.07 1.35 -1.62
CA ALA A 97 -5.20 2.43 -2.04
C ALA A 97 -4.20 2.04 -3.12
N ARG A 98 -3.82 0.75 -3.20
CA ARG A 98 -2.81 0.24 -4.16
C ARG A 98 -1.42 0.91 -4.07
N THR A 99 -1.23 1.76 -3.07
CA THR A 99 0.03 2.44 -2.72
C THR A 99 0.66 1.76 -1.49
N PRO A 100 2.01 1.67 -1.40
CA PRO A 100 2.68 1.16 -0.20
C PRO A 100 2.20 1.84 1.08
N LEU A 101 1.76 1.03 2.05
CA LEU A 101 1.23 1.53 3.33
C LEU A 101 2.32 1.50 4.42
N LEU A 102 2.58 2.64 5.05
CA LEU A 102 3.46 2.80 6.19
C LEU A 102 2.61 3.07 7.43
N ALA A 103 2.90 2.40 8.54
CA ALA A 103 2.17 2.62 9.79
C ALA A 103 3.09 3.26 10.84
N ASN A 104 2.60 4.29 11.51
CA ASN A 104 3.24 4.74 12.74
C ASN A 104 3.26 3.59 13.75
N ALA A 105 4.31 3.50 14.55
CA ALA A 105 4.38 2.52 15.64
C ALA A 105 5.02 3.12 16.88
N LYS A 106 4.55 2.64 18.03
CA LYS A 106 5.25 2.90 19.29
C LYS A 106 6.59 2.18 19.28
N PRO A 107 7.66 2.76 19.85
CA PRO A 107 8.99 2.14 19.83
C PRO A 107 9.09 0.77 20.52
N ASP A 108 8.16 0.47 21.43
CA ASP A 108 8.07 -0.75 22.21
C ASP A 108 7.10 -1.79 21.62
N ILE A 109 6.63 -1.58 20.39
CA ILE A 109 5.80 -2.58 19.68
C ILE A 109 6.47 -3.96 19.67
N ASP A 110 5.67 -4.97 20.00
CA ASP A 110 6.11 -6.35 20.08
C ASP A 110 6.15 -7.05 18.70
N GLU A 111 6.86 -8.17 18.63
CA GLU A 111 7.08 -8.92 17.39
C GLU A 111 5.78 -9.48 16.77
N LYS A 112 4.83 -9.93 17.60
CA LYS A 112 3.54 -10.45 17.10
C LYS A 112 2.72 -9.33 16.49
N SER A 113 2.70 -8.17 17.13
CA SER A 113 2.03 -6.98 16.61
C SER A 113 2.65 -6.53 15.28
N LEU A 114 3.99 -6.51 15.17
CA LEU A 114 4.68 -6.23 13.91
C LEU A 114 4.33 -7.24 12.81
N GLU A 115 4.26 -8.53 13.15
CA GLU A 115 3.84 -9.60 12.23
C GLU A 115 2.39 -9.40 11.74
N LEU A 116 1.45 -9.11 12.64
CA LEU A 116 0.06 -8.85 12.29
C LEU A 116 -0.10 -7.62 11.37
N LEU A 117 0.63 -6.54 11.63
CA LEU A 117 0.63 -5.35 10.77
C LEU A 117 1.17 -5.65 9.38
N ARG A 118 2.31 -6.34 9.32
CA ARG A 118 2.93 -6.78 8.07
C ARG A 118 1.98 -7.65 7.25
N ASP A 119 1.29 -8.58 7.88
CA ASP A 119 0.38 -9.51 7.21
C ASP A 119 -0.92 -8.82 6.77
N SER A 120 -1.30 -7.73 7.45
CA SER A 120 -2.40 -6.85 7.06
C SER A 120 -2.07 -5.97 5.84
N GLY A 121 -0.82 -5.93 5.39
CA GLY A 121 -0.41 -5.19 4.18
C GLY A 121 0.46 -3.97 4.43
N VAL A 122 0.85 -3.71 5.70
CA VAL A 122 1.85 -2.69 6.01
C VAL A 122 3.19 -3.10 5.40
N SER A 123 3.81 -2.16 4.69
CA SER A 123 5.07 -2.31 3.97
C SER A 123 6.25 -1.72 4.74
N GLY A 124 6.01 -0.77 5.64
CA GLY A 124 7.03 -0.18 6.48
C GLY A 124 6.47 0.43 7.77
N ILE A 125 7.37 0.73 8.70
CA ILE A 125 7.04 1.31 10.01
C ILE A 125 7.67 2.68 10.13
N VAL A 126 6.89 3.66 10.56
CA VAL A 126 7.33 5.02 10.89
C VAL A 126 7.54 5.11 12.39
N LEU A 127 8.67 5.70 12.78
CA LEU A 127 9.11 5.81 14.17
C LEU A 127 9.61 7.23 14.45
N ASP A 128 9.03 7.87 15.46
CA ASP A 128 9.37 9.26 15.84
C ASP A 128 10.60 9.35 16.76
N ASP A 129 11.17 8.22 17.16
CA ASP A 129 12.32 8.11 18.07
C ASP A 129 13.52 7.42 17.39
N VAL A 130 14.43 8.23 16.86
CA VAL A 130 15.67 7.76 16.21
C VAL A 130 16.54 6.93 17.17
N GLY A 131 16.52 7.23 18.48
CA GLY A 131 17.30 6.51 19.49
C GLY A 131 16.90 5.04 19.62
N LYS A 132 15.65 4.70 19.28
CA LYS A 132 15.12 3.34 19.32
C LYS A 132 15.09 2.63 17.96
N LEU A 133 15.51 3.30 16.90
CA LEU A 133 15.51 2.76 15.54
C LEU A 133 16.34 1.47 15.43
N ALA A 134 17.53 1.42 16.03
CA ALA A 134 18.39 0.24 15.97
C ALA A 134 17.73 -0.99 16.63
N ALA A 135 17.05 -0.78 17.76
CA ALA A 135 16.32 -1.84 18.45
C ALA A 135 15.13 -2.33 17.63
N LEU A 136 14.36 -1.41 17.04
CA LEU A 136 13.23 -1.76 16.17
C LEU A 136 13.70 -2.52 14.91
N LYS A 137 14.76 -2.04 14.25
CA LYS A 137 15.37 -2.73 13.10
C LYS A 137 15.76 -4.16 13.44
N LYS A 138 16.38 -4.38 14.61
CA LYS A 138 16.76 -5.73 15.07
C LYS A 138 15.53 -6.63 15.27
N ARG A 139 14.44 -6.12 15.87
CA ARG A 139 13.19 -6.89 16.04
C ARG A 139 12.56 -7.25 14.69
N ILE A 140 12.47 -6.29 13.76
CA ILE A 140 11.93 -6.53 12.42
C ILE A 140 12.75 -7.59 11.66
N ALA A 141 14.08 -7.53 11.75
CA ALA A 141 14.96 -8.52 11.12
C ALA A 141 14.86 -9.93 11.72
N ALA A 142 14.40 -10.05 12.97
CA ALA A 142 14.18 -11.33 13.64
C ALA A 142 12.81 -11.96 13.34
N LEU A 143 11.90 -11.22 12.68
CA LEU A 143 10.59 -11.74 12.32
C LEU A 143 10.72 -12.92 11.35
N PRO A 144 9.84 -13.93 11.43
CA PRO A 144 9.83 -15.02 10.46
C PRO A 144 9.67 -14.45 9.05
N SER A 145 10.28 -15.08 8.04
CA SER A 145 10.08 -14.68 6.65
C SER A 145 8.59 -14.65 6.34
N ARG A 146 8.13 -13.64 5.58
CA ARG A 146 6.73 -13.60 5.10
C ARG A 146 6.39 -14.95 4.49
N GLY A 147 5.43 -15.66 5.10
CA GLY A 147 4.91 -16.90 4.52
C GLY A 147 4.46 -16.61 3.10
N ARG A 148 4.77 -17.51 2.15
CA ARG A 148 4.34 -17.36 0.76
C ARG A 148 2.82 -17.19 0.77
N ARG A 149 2.35 -15.98 0.51
CA ARG A 149 0.93 -15.70 0.34
C ARG A 149 0.47 -16.69 -0.72
N LYS A 150 -0.50 -17.54 -0.39
CA LYS A 150 -1.21 -18.33 -1.40
C LYS A 150 -1.88 -17.29 -2.30
N GLU A 151 -1.15 -16.87 -3.33
CA GLU A 151 -1.78 -16.34 -4.52
C GLU A 151 -2.64 -17.50 -4.99
N ASN A 152 -3.93 -17.44 -4.64
CA ASN A 152 -4.93 -18.22 -5.32
C ASN A 152 -4.97 -17.67 -6.74
N HIS A 153 -3.98 -18.05 -7.55
CA HIS A 153 -4.19 -18.28 -8.96
C HIS A 153 -5.19 -19.43 -9.02
N ALA A 154 -6.47 -19.10 -8.83
CA ALA A 154 -7.52 -19.85 -9.46
C ALA A 154 -7.33 -19.56 -10.95
N ASP A 155 -6.40 -20.27 -11.59
CA ASP A 155 -6.31 -20.28 -13.04
C ASP A 155 -7.70 -20.67 -13.52
N ALA A 156 -8.37 -19.74 -14.21
CA ALA A 156 -9.70 -19.97 -14.74
C ALA A 156 -9.60 -21.08 -15.78
N VAL A 157 -10.09 -22.27 -15.46
CA VAL A 157 -10.22 -23.36 -16.43
C VAL A 157 -11.44 -23.07 -17.29
N ILE A 158 -11.21 -22.73 -18.55
CA ILE A 158 -12.29 -22.57 -19.54
C ILE A 158 -12.80 -23.99 -19.89
N PRO A 159 -14.10 -24.28 -19.79
CA PRO A 159 -14.65 -25.54 -20.27
C PRO A 159 -14.52 -25.61 -21.79
N ALA A 160 -13.79 -26.58 -22.30
CA ALA A 160 -13.78 -26.89 -23.73
C ALA A 160 -15.17 -27.41 -24.12
N GLN A 161 -15.89 -26.68 -24.96
CA GLN A 161 -17.15 -27.16 -25.53
C GLN A 161 -16.83 -28.37 -26.41
N ALA A 162 -17.33 -29.55 -26.01
CA ALA A 162 -17.34 -30.72 -26.87
C ALA A 162 -18.27 -30.43 -28.05
N SER A 163 -17.71 -30.30 -29.25
CA SER A 163 -18.48 -30.27 -30.48
C SER A 163 -19.23 -31.59 -30.62
N SER A 164 -20.54 -31.56 -30.38
CA SER A 164 -21.44 -32.67 -30.65
C SER A 164 -21.56 -32.77 -32.17
N GLY A 165 -20.97 -33.83 -32.76
CA GLY A 165 -21.21 -34.19 -34.15
C GLY A 165 -22.70 -34.41 -34.36
N HIS A 166 -23.27 -33.70 -35.34
CA HIS A 166 -24.58 -33.97 -35.88
C HIS A 166 -24.41 -35.12 -36.89
N ASP A 167 -24.72 -36.35 -36.47
CA ASP A 167 -25.00 -37.45 -37.40
C ASP A 167 -26.47 -37.30 -37.83
N HIS A 168 -26.66 -36.97 -39.11
CA HIS A 168 -27.95 -37.01 -39.78
C HIS A 168 -28.08 -38.41 -40.41
N ASP A 169 -28.86 -39.28 -39.78
CA ASP A 169 -29.38 -40.50 -40.41
C ASP A 169 -30.89 -40.34 -40.61
N GLU A 170 -31.23 -40.11 -41.89
CA GLU A 170 -32.27 -40.71 -42.74
C GLU A 170 -33.62 -41.26 -42.20
N ASP A 171 -34.61 -41.16 -43.12
CA ASP A 171 -35.88 -41.94 -43.24
C ASP A 171 -37.11 -41.45 -42.44
N ASP A 172 -38.35 -41.33 -42.94
CA ASP A 172 -39.01 -41.73 -44.19
C ASP A 172 -40.38 -41.01 -44.34
N ASP A 173 -40.78 -40.81 -45.59
CA ASP A 173 -42.14 -40.91 -46.18
C ASP A 173 -43.39 -40.36 -45.47
N TYR A 174 -44.08 -39.42 -46.13
CA TYR A 174 -45.56 -39.42 -46.22
C TYR A 174 -46.01 -38.98 -47.62
N ASP A 175 -46.63 -39.95 -48.30
CA ASP A 175 -47.33 -39.86 -49.59
C ASP A 175 -48.85 -39.66 -49.34
N ASP A 176 -49.53 -39.08 -50.34
CA ASP A 176 -50.97 -38.67 -50.48
C ASP A 176 -51.39 -37.25 -50.03
#